data_AF-A0A814QC40-F1
#
_entry.id   AF-A0A814QC40-F1
#
_cell.length_a   1.000
_cell.length_b   1.000
_cell.length_c   1.000
_cell.angle_alpha   90.00
_cell.angle_beta   90.00
_cell.angle_gamma   90.00
#
_symmetry.space_group_name_H-M   'P 1'
#
loop_
_entity.id
_entity.type
_entity.pdbx_description
1 polymer ?
#
loop_
_entity_poly.entity_id
_entity_poly.type
_entity_poly.pdbx_seq_one_letter_code
_entity_poly.pdbx_strand_id
1 'polypeptide(L)'
;MLNTHIQLLFYFLLTCSYINAFIPFPVVGDTAQTTDSITHTEITQAGFIRCLARFFYDTRIKPNNNNGNTVNEQEYFTKEHTIDDLCKHAYPQYSQTQIDFYSLPLKFILDYIMTQNALVDFNPNTKKFSPAHFDSEAFINGSRRILQLKQTVVNDTRNVNKDLTNARESLGRLLHTLQDFYSHSNWIEMGNTNINNLIGVKENIGSVADRNQATCTKNGCTKIEKKCTFWQLVTLRTCPLVYYDCTTNILPEINNQKLLTSGYLFNQFGENNGPVNKPTNVEKCSHGGVLDDSSLVPALGGINKDANSFIFSPHSNLHFQAVDLATKATEQILNDIRKDVGDNNFDRLFAINPTQAQCQAASDAVNNGKKFRFLTLFLSVSVNESDTLLMDLKNWITKRVNMIKSILSILFSGQKDLSIPTFDLSDLDINVKDVNNFRGAPFIIGSITHAEITEIAIIRSLTRFFYDTRIKPNNNNKSFVDEGEYLTTEHTIDNLYELAYPEYNAL
;
A
#
# COMPACT_ATOMS: atom_id res chain seq x y z
N MET A 1 1.89 34.57 -7.22
CA MET A 1 2.19 33.28 -7.88
C MET A 1 3.51 32.65 -7.45
N LEU A 2 4.53 33.42 -7.01
CA LEU A 2 5.82 32.84 -6.58
C LEU A 2 5.79 32.07 -5.25
N ASN A 3 4.83 32.38 -4.36
CA ASN A 3 4.79 31.84 -2.98
C ASN A 3 4.18 30.42 -2.89
N THR A 4 3.25 30.09 -3.80
CA THR A 4 2.60 28.78 -3.89
C THR A 4 3.52 27.69 -4.46
N HIS A 5 4.42 28.05 -5.38
CA HIS A 5 5.38 27.11 -5.96
C HIS A 5 6.50 26.72 -4.98
N ILE A 6 6.94 27.66 -4.13
CA ILE A 6 7.91 27.39 -3.05
C ILE A 6 7.27 26.53 -1.96
N GLN A 7 6.01 26.75 -1.61
CA GLN A 7 5.27 25.92 -0.67
C GLN A 7 5.06 24.49 -1.17
N LEU A 8 4.78 24.29 -2.47
CA LEU A 8 4.68 22.98 -3.10
C LEU A 8 6.03 22.22 -3.11
N LEU A 9 7.14 22.92 -3.38
CA LEU A 9 8.48 22.33 -3.32
C LEU A 9 8.88 21.96 -1.87
N PHE A 10 8.47 22.78 -0.89
CA PHE A 10 8.72 22.53 0.53
C PHE A 10 7.89 21.36 1.06
N TYR A 11 6.62 21.23 0.66
CA TYR A 11 5.77 20.08 0.98
C TYR A 11 6.29 18.78 0.35
N PHE A 12 6.88 18.85 -0.83
CA PHE A 12 7.41 17.69 -1.55
C PHE A 12 8.67 17.09 -0.89
N LEU A 13 9.62 17.93 -0.47
CA LEU A 13 10.87 17.51 0.20
C LEU A 13 10.66 16.90 1.59
N LEU A 14 9.50 17.17 2.20
CA LEU A 14 9.15 16.74 3.55
C LEU A 14 8.65 15.28 3.56
N THR A 15 8.16 14.75 2.43
CA THR A 15 7.31 13.55 2.37
C THR A 15 7.98 12.17 2.13
N CYS A 16 9.30 12.09 2.21
CA CYS A 16 10.03 10.86 1.88
C CYS A 16 10.69 10.26 3.13
N SER A 17 9.93 9.50 3.92
CA SER A 17 10.45 8.46 4.83
C SER A 17 9.29 7.77 5.55
N TYR A 18 9.48 6.50 5.94
CA TYR A 18 8.63 5.71 6.86
C TYR A 18 7.45 4.96 6.23
N ILE A 19 7.69 3.89 5.46
CA ILE A 19 6.70 2.83 5.20
C ILE A 19 7.42 1.49 5.35
N ASN A 20 6.88 0.54 6.13
CA ASN A 20 7.55 -0.75 6.40
C ASN A 20 6.85 -1.96 5.77
N ALA A 21 5.70 -1.84 5.08
CA ALA A 21 5.20 -2.91 4.21
C ALA A 21 4.28 -2.40 3.07
N PHE A 22 4.12 -3.21 2.00
CA PHE A 22 3.23 -2.97 0.85
C PHE A 22 3.14 -1.49 0.39
N ILE A 23 4.30 -0.95 0.00
CA ILE A 23 4.56 0.49 -0.13
C ILE A 23 3.78 1.14 -1.30
N PRO A 24 2.96 2.18 -1.07
CA PRO A 24 2.50 3.06 -2.14
C PRO A 24 3.63 4.04 -2.52
N PHE A 25 4.25 3.93 -3.71
CA PHE A 25 5.25 4.94 -4.11
C PHE A 25 5.31 5.23 -5.62
N PRO A 26 5.19 6.52 -6.02
CA PRO A 26 5.60 7.01 -7.34
C PRO A 26 6.90 7.86 -7.31
N VAL A 27 7.51 8.13 -6.15
CA VAL A 27 8.48 9.25 -5.99
C VAL A 27 9.97 8.85 -6.13
N VAL A 28 10.29 7.58 -6.37
CA VAL A 28 11.65 7.18 -6.76
C VAL A 28 11.58 6.93 -8.26
N GLY A 29 12.11 7.84 -9.08
CA GLY A 29 12.00 7.91 -10.55
C GLY A 29 12.50 6.70 -11.35
N ASP A 30 12.08 5.51 -10.96
CA ASP A 30 12.13 4.21 -11.62
C ASP A 30 10.66 3.77 -11.80
N THR A 31 9.88 4.64 -12.45
CA THR A 31 8.42 4.57 -12.59
C THR A 31 7.92 3.31 -13.31
N ALA A 32 8.82 2.47 -13.82
CA ALA A 32 8.48 1.23 -14.50
C ALA A 32 8.44 -0.01 -13.59
N GLN A 33 9.09 -0.02 -12.41
CA GLN A 33 9.12 -1.22 -11.54
C GLN A 33 8.31 -1.04 -10.26
N THR A 34 8.23 0.17 -9.69
CA THR A 34 7.52 0.40 -8.41
C THR A 34 6.03 0.64 -8.57
N THR A 35 5.57 1.07 -9.76
CA THR A 35 4.15 1.36 -10.07
C THR A 35 3.26 0.11 -10.12
N ASP A 36 3.89 -1.07 -10.12
CA ASP A 36 3.23 -2.37 -10.15
C ASP A 36 3.12 -3.05 -8.77
N SER A 37 3.52 -2.37 -7.68
CA SER A 37 3.34 -2.92 -6.33
C SER A 37 1.87 -2.83 -5.89
N ILE A 38 1.41 -3.85 -5.17
CA ILE A 38 0.12 -3.84 -4.48
C ILE A 38 0.32 -3.43 -3.01
N THR A 39 -0.56 -2.57 -2.52
CA THR A 39 -0.55 -1.97 -1.19
C THR A 39 -1.42 -2.72 -0.18
N HIS A 40 -1.23 -2.51 1.13
CA HIS A 40 -2.14 -3.06 2.15
C HIS A 40 -3.60 -2.66 1.94
N THR A 41 -3.81 -1.44 1.45
CA THR A 41 -5.14 -0.89 1.25
C THR A 41 -5.84 -1.62 0.10
N GLU A 42 -5.14 -1.90 -0.99
CA GLU A 42 -5.64 -2.72 -2.10
C GLU A 42 -5.87 -4.17 -1.69
N ILE A 43 -4.98 -4.79 -0.89
CA ILE A 43 -5.19 -6.13 -0.31
C ILE A 43 -6.45 -6.15 0.54
N THR A 44 -6.62 -5.12 1.39
CA THR A 44 -7.79 -4.95 2.26
C THR A 44 -9.07 -4.83 1.44
N GLN A 45 -9.06 -4.00 0.40
CA GLN A 45 -10.22 -3.79 -0.45
C GLN A 45 -10.56 -5.05 -1.26
N ALA A 46 -9.57 -5.73 -1.84
CA ALA A 46 -9.75 -6.97 -2.59
C ALA A 46 -10.33 -8.09 -1.70
N GLY A 47 -9.76 -8.30 -0.52
CA GLY A 47 -10.26 -9.28 0.45
C GLY A 47 -11.68 -8.94 0.93
N PHE A 48 -11.98 -7.66 1.11
CA PHE A 48 -13.32 -7.19 1.46
C PHE A 48 -14.34 -7.43 0.35
N ILE A 49 -14.02 -7.12 -0.92
CA ILE A 49 -14.92 -7.36 -2.06
C ILE A 49 -15.29 -8.85 -2.13
N ARG A 50 -14.31 -9.75 -1.98
CA ARG A 50 -14.56 -11.20 -1.99
C ARG A 50 -15.47 -11.65 -0.83
N CYS A 51 -15.23 -11.12 0.37
CA CYS A 51 -16.09 -11.36 1.53
C CYS A 51 -17.52 -10.81 1.33
N LEU A 52 -17.65 -9.60 0.77
CA LEU A 52 -18.93 -8.93 0.53
C LEU A 52 -19.77 -9.68 -0.52
N ALA A 53 -19.13 -10.19 -1.56
CA ALA A 53 -19.79 -10.99 -2.58
C ALA A 53 -20.44 -12.25 -1.98
N ARG A 54 -19.69 -12.97 -1.12
CA ARG A 54 -20.22 -14.12 -0.37
C ARG A 54 -21.37 -13.72 0.55
N PHE A 55 -21.22 -12.60 1.28
CA PHE A 55 -22.27 -12.05 2.13
C PHE A 55 -23.57 -11.76 1.36
N PHE A 56 -23.50 -11.05 0.23
CA PHE A 56 -24.67 -10.75 -0.58
C PHE A 56 -25.26 -11.99 -1.24
N TYR A 57 -24.42 -12.93 -1.68
CA TYR A 57 -24.89 -14.18 -2.23
C TYR A 57 -25.76 -14.94 -1.22
N ASP A 58 -25.23 -15.14 -0.01
CA ASP A 58 -25.93 -15.89 1.05
C ASP A 58 -27.19 -15.20 1.53
N THR A 59 -27.14 -13.88 1.73
CA THR A 59 -28.20 -13.14 2.45
C THR A 59 -29.26 -12.54 1.54
N ARG A 60 -28.93 -12.21 0.27
CA ARG A 60 -29.82 -11.46 -0.63
C ARG A 60 -30.11 -12.20 -1.93
N ILE A 61 -29.12 -12.84 -2.55
CA ILE A 61 -29.27 -13.43 -3.89
C ILE A 61 -29.88 -14.82 -3.79
N LYS A 62 -29.23 -15.75 -3.07
CA LYS A 62 -29.66 -17.14 -2.92
C LYS A 62 -31.11 -17.27 -2.41
N PRO A 63 -31.57 -16.49 -1.41
CA PRO A 63 -32.97 -16.54 -0.98
C PRO A 63 -33.96 -16.09 -2.06
N ASN A 64 -33.59 -15.10 -2.89
CA ASN A 64 -34.42 -14.56 -3.96
C ASN A 64 -34.37 -15.40 -5.25
N ASN A 65 -33.32 -16.20 -5.47
CA ASN A 65 -33.25 -17.16 -6.56
C ASN A 65 -34.41 -18.17 -6.54
N ASN A 66 -34.92 -18.49 -5.35
CA ASN A 66 -36.08 -19.36 -5.18
C ASN A 66 -37.41 -18.70 -5.61
N ASN A 67 -37.41 -17.39 -5.92
CA ASN A 67 -38.58 -16.59 -6.27
C ASN A 67 -38.59 -16.12 -7.75
N GLY A 68 -37.77 -16.73 -8.63
CA GLY A 68 -37.85 -16.54 -10.09
C GLY A 68 -36.77 -15.65 -10.73
N ASN A 69 -35.95 -14.94 -9.95
CA ASN A 69 -34.76 -14.24 -10.45
C ASN A 69 -33.55 -15.15 -10.30
N THR A 70 -33.10 -15.84 -11.36
CA THR A 70 -32.04 -16.85 -11.22
C THR A 70 -30.67 -16.26 -11.52
N VAL A 71 -29.89 -15.90 -10.49
CA VAL A 71 -28.45 -15.62 -10.65
C VAL A 71 -27.69 -16.95 -10.67
N ASN A 72 -26.98 -17.24 -11.75
CA ASN A 72 -26.12 -18.42 -11.84
C ASN A 72 -24.94 -18.27 -10.85
N GLU A 73 -24.85 -19.19 -9.89
CA GLU A 73 -23.82 -19.19 -8.84
C GLU A 73 -22.41 -19.23 -9.41
N GLN A 74 -22.17 -20.15 -10.35
CA GLN A 74 -20.85 -20.33 -10.96
C GLN A 74 -20.42 -19.08 -11.75
N GLU A 75 -21.37 -18.46 -12.48
CA GLU A 75 -21.11 -17.22 -13.21
C GLU A 75 -20.85 -16.03 -12.26
N TYR A 76 -21.61 -15.94 -11.16
CA TYR A 76 -21.45 -14.89 -10.16
C TYR A 76 -20.04 -14.93 -9.55
N PHE A 77 -19.57 -16.11 -9.15
CA PHE A 77 -18.26 -16.23 -8.53
C PHE A 77 -17.08 -16.17 -9.51
N THR A 78 -17.28 -16.39 -10.82
CA THR A 78 -16.18 -16.34 -11.80
C THR A 78 -15.88 -14.94 -12.34
N LYS A 79 -16.84 -14.01 -12.26
CA LYS A 79 -16.70 -12.64 -12.76
C LYS A 79 -15.93 -11.73 -11.79
N GLU A 80 -15.25 -10.74 -12.35
CA GLU A 80 -14.73 -9.60 -11.59
C GLU A 80 -15.88 -8.67 -11.16
N HIS A 81 -15.88 -8.22 -9.90
CA HIS A 81 -16.89 -7.28 -9.39
C HIS A 81 -16.25 -6.09 -8.68
N THR A 82 -16.82 -4.90 -8.88
CA THR A 82 -16.64 -3.75 -7.97
C THR A 82 -17.66 -3.82 -6.83
N ILE A 83 -17.52 -2.96 -5.80
CA ILE A 83 -18.52 -2.82 -4.73
C ILE A 83 -19.91 -2.47 -5.31
N ASP A 84 -19.96 -1.62 -6.34
CA ASP A 84 -21.24 -1.20 -6.93
C ASP A 84 -21.88 -2.30 -7.76
N ASP A 85 -21.09 -3.12 -8.44
CA ASP A 85 -21.60 -4.30 -9.16
C ASP A 85 -22.20 -5.31 -8.19
N LEU A 86 -21.53 -5.55 -7.06
CA LEU A 86 -22.06 -6.40 -5.99
C LEU A 86 -23.37 -5.84 -5.41
N CYS A 87 -23.46 -4.53 -5.17
CA CYS A 87 -24.69 -3.89 -4.71
C CYS A 87 -25.82 -4.02 -5.75
N LYS A 88 -25.54 -3.86 -7.05
CA LYS A 88 -26.54 -4.04 -8.12
C LYS A 88 -27.10 -5.47 -8.12
N HIS A 89 -26.23 -6.47 -7.97
CA HIS A 89 -26.65 -7.87 -7.89
C HIS A 89 -27.52 -8.13 -6.65
N ALA A 90 -27.19 -7.53 -5.51
CA ALA A 90 -27.94 -7.68 -4.27
C ALA A 90 -29.29 -6.92 -4.27
N TYR A 91 -29.39 -5.82 -5.02
CA TYR A 91 -30.56 -4.93 -5.08
C TYR A 91 -30.95 -4.60 -6.53
N PRO A 92 -31.44 -5.59 -7.31
CA PRO A 92 -31.73 -5.40 -8.73
C PRO A 92 -32.84 -4.37 -9.01
N GLN A 93 -33.65 -4.02 -8.00
CA GLN A 93 -34.69 -3.00 -8.08
C GLN A 93 -34.16 -1.56 -7.98
N TYR A 94 -32.90 -1.36 -7.59
CA TYR A 94 -32.32 -0.02 -7.43
C TYR A 94 -31.72 0.48 -8.75
N SER A 95 -31.97 1.76 -9.06
CA SER A 95 -31.28 2.47 -10.14
C SER A 95 -29.80 2.70 -9.79
N GLN A 96 -28.97 3.05 -10.78
CA GLN A 96 -27.56 3.37 -10.53
C GLN A 96 -27.39 4.48 -9.47
N THR A 97 -28.18 5.56 -9.54
CA THR A 97 -28.14 6.64 -8.55
C THR A 97 -28.50 6.16 -7.14
N GLN A 98 -29.42 5.21 -7.02
CA GLN A 98 -29.73 4.60 -5.73
C GLN A 98 -28.57 3.74 -5.23
N ILE A 99 -27.92 2.95 -6.10
CA ILE A 99 -26.72 2.19 -5.74
C ILE A 99 -25.60 3.11 -5.27
N ASP A 100 -25.33 4.21 -5.98
CA ASP A 100 -24.31 5.19 -5.61
C ASP A 100 -24.59 5.80 -4.24
N PHE A 101 -25.86 6.13 -3.97
CA PHE A 101 -26.30 6.73 -2.70
C PHE A 101 -26.26 5.73 -1.52
N TYR A 102 -26.79 4.52 -1.69
CA TYR A 102 -26.87 3.52 -0.62
C TYR A 102 -25.56 2.77 -0.36
N SER A 103 -24.62 2.73 -1.32
CA SER A 103 -23.28 2.17 -1.11
C SER A 103 -22.33 3.15 -0.40
N LEU A 104 -22.68 4.43 -0.30
CA LEU A 104 -21.77 5.47 0.15
C LEU A 104 -21.30 5.31 1.61
N PRO A 105 -22.17 4.99 2.60
CA PRO A 105 -21.72 4.74 3.97
C PRO A 105 -20.73 3.58 4.08
N LEU A 106 -21.00 2.49 3.35
CA LEU A 106 -20.11 1.33 3.26
C LEU A 106 -18.72 1.71 2.75
N LYS A 107 -18.67 2.47 1.65
CA LYS A 107 -17.42 2.95 1.05
C LYS A 107 -16.61 3.80 2.03
N PHE A 108 -17.25 4.70 2.78
CA PHE A 108 -16.56 5.50 3.81
C PHE A 108 -16.02 4.66 4.97
N ILE A 109 -16.77 3.65 5.41
CA ILE A 109 -16.33 2.76 6.49
C ILE A 109 -15.13 1.92 6.03
N LEU A 110 -15.17 1.40 4.80
CA LEU A 110 -14.06 0.65 4.24
C LEU A 110 -12.81 1.53 4.09
N ASP A 111 -12.96 2.75 3.57
CA ASP A 111 -11.87 3.73 3.48
C ASP A 111 -11.24 4.06 4.85
N TYR A 112 -12.08 4.15 5.88
CA TYR A 112 -11.62 4.34 7.25
C TYR A 112 -10.85 3.12 7.78
N ILE A 113 -11.32 1.90 7.54
CA ILE A 113 -10.59 0.66 7.91
C ILE A 113 -9.25 0.59 7.20
N MET A 114 -9.22 0.91 5.89
CA MET A 114 -7.99 0.98 5.09
C MET A 114 -7.02 2.04 5.65
N THR A 115 -7.55 3.18 6.11
CA THR A 115 -6.75 4.21 6.79
C THR A 115 -6.11 3.67 8.07
N GLN A 116 -6.87 2.95 8.89
CA GLN A 116 -6.38 2.38 10.16
C GLN A 116 -5.41 1.22 9.94
N ASN A 117 -5.53 0.50 8.83
CA ASN A 117 -4.51 -0.44 8.36
C ASN A 117 -3.21 0.32 8.05
N ALA A 118 -3.25 1.29 7.13
CA ALA A 118 -2.07 2.05 6.73
C ALA A 118 -1.38 2.76 7.91
N LEU A 119 -2.15 3.29 8.88
CA LEU A 119 -1.62 3.98 10.06
C LEU A 119 -0.71 3.12 10.95
N VAL A 120 -0.75 1.80 10.86
CA VAL A 120 0.15 0.94 11.65
C VAL A 120 1.62 1.21 11.29
N ASP A 121 1.91 1.52 10.02
CA ASP A 121 3.25 1.86 9.53
C ASP A 121 3.72 3.28 9.92
N PHE A 122 2.80 4.14 10.32
CA PHE A 122 3.08 5.56 10.56
C PHE A 122 3.02 5.96 12.03
N ASN A 123 2.18 5.27 12.80
CA ASN A 123 1.98 5.58 14.20
C ASN A 123 3.26 5.25 15.00
N PRO A 124 3.82 6.20 15.77
CA PRO A 124 5.04 6.00 16.55
C PRO A 124 5.01 4.76 17.46
N ASN A 125 3.83 4.38 17.95
CA ASN A 125 3.65 3.24 18.84
C ASN A 125 3.60 1.89 18.11
N THR A 126 3.47 1.88 16.78
CA THR A 126 3.36 0.63 16.02
C THR A 126 4.36 0.50 14.89
N LYS A 127 4.82 1.60 14.27
CA LYS A 127 5.71 1.59 13.09
C LYS A 127 7.04 0.87 13.23
N LYS A 128 7.46 0.60 14.46
CA LYS A 128 8.69 -0.11 14.84
C LYS A 128 8.39 -1.18 15.90
N PHE A 129 7.12 -1.50 16.11
CA PHE A 129 6.68 -2.49 17.09
C PHE A 129 6.69 -3.85 16.43
N SER A 130 7.66 -4.70 16.77
CA SER A 130 7.86 -5.98 16.09
C SER A 130 6.61 -6.87 16.03
N PRO A 131 5.77 -6.99 17.07
CA PRO A 131 4.51 -7.73 16.99
C PRO A 131 3.47 -7.14 16.01
N ALA A 132 3.54 -5.86 15.64
CA ALA A 132 2.63 -5.30 14.64
C ALA A 132 2.99 -5.72 13.20
N HIS A 133 4.24 -6.09 12.96
CA HIS A 133 4.79 -6.39 11.63
C HIS A 133 5.33 -7.82 11.49
N PHE A 134 5.23 -8.64 12.55
CA PHE A 134 5.88 -9.96 12.61
C PHE A 134 7.41 -9.93 12.48
N ASP A 135 8.05 -8.77 12.59
CA ASP A 135 9.51 -8.64 12.61
C ASP A 135 10.14 -9.37 13.81
N SER A 136 11.45 -9.60 13.73
CA SER A 136 12.28 -10.13 14.82
C SER A 136 11.84 -11.48 15.38
N GLU A 137 11.20 -12.29 14.54
CA GLU A 137 10.64 -13.60 14.86
C GLU A 137 9.55 -13.52 15.95
N ALA A 138 8.88 -12.37 16.10
CA ALA A 138 7.84 -12.11 17.09
C ALA A 138 6.49 -12.79 16.75
N PHE A 139 6.50 -14.02 16.24
CA PHE A 139 5.32 -14.72 15.72
C PHE A 139 4.23 -14.99 16.77
N ILE A 140 4.63 -15.40 17.98
CA ILE A 140 3.68 -15.62 19.07
C ILE A 140 3.00 -14.31 19.46
N ASN A 141 3.78 -13.24 19.60
CA ASN A 141 3.31 -11.92 20.02
C ASN A 141 2.44 -11.27 18.93
N GLY A 142 2.83 -11.39 17.66
CA GLY A 142 2.04 -10.90 16.53
C GLY A 142 0.72 -11.65 16.37
N SER A 143 0.71 -12.98 16.53
CA SER A 143 -0.53 -13.75 16.50
C SER A 143 -1.44 -13.42 17.70
N ARG A 144 -0.87 -13.27 18.90
CA ARG A 144 -1.61 -12.79 20.09
C ARG A 144 -2.26 -11.43 19.82
N ARG A 145 -1.52 -10.50 19.22
CA ARG A 145 -2.04 -9.19 18.82
C ARG A 145 -3.24 -9.32 17.88
N ILE A 146 -3.18 -10.18 16.86
CA ILE A 146 -4.31 -10.45 15.96
C ILE A 146 -5.52 -10.98 16.75
N LEU A 147 -5.33 -11.95 17.65
CA LEU A 147 -6.40 -12.52 18.47
C LEU A 147 -7.07 -11.47 19.37
N GLN A 148 -6.28 -10.61 20.02
CA GLN A 148 -6.80 -9.54 20.88
C GLN A 148 -7.58 -8.48 20.10
N LEU A 149 -7.08 -8.08 18.93
CA LEU A 149 -7.78 -7.15 18.05
C LEU A 149 -9.08 -7.78 17.53
N LYS A 150 -9.05 -9.06 17.10
CA LYS A 150 -10.24 -9.79 16.65
C LYS A 150 -11.28 -9.85 17.75
N GLN A 151 -10.88 -10.15 18.99
CA GLN A 151 -11.77 -10.18 20.14
C GLN A 151 -12.41 -8.81 20.40
N THR A 152 -11.65 -7.72 20.23
CA THR A 152 -12.18 -6.34 20.32
C THR A 152 -13.23 -6.09 19.25
N VAL A 153 -12.94 -6.43 17.98
CA VAL A 153 -13.89 -6.31 16.88
C VAL A 153 -15.17 -7.07 17.19
N VAL A 154 -15.08 -8.33 17.60
CA VAL A 154 -16.24 -9.19 17.88
C VAL A 154 -17.07 -8.65 19.04
N ASN A 155 -16.43 -8.29 20.16
CA ASN A 155 -17.13 -7.79 21.36
C ASN A 155 -17.87 -6.47 21.08
N ASP A 156 -17.19 -5.54 20.42
CA ASP A 156 -17.75 -4.22 20.13
C ASP A 156 -18.89 -4.31 19.13
N THR A 157 -18.73 -5.17 18.11
CA THR A 157 -19.76 -5.36 17.08
C THR A 157 -21.02 -6.02 17.64
N ARG A 158 -20.88 -7.00 18.55
CA ARG A 158 -22.02 -7.65 19.23
C ARG A 158 -22.78 -6.71 20.17
N ASN A 159 -22.14 -5.64 20.67
CA ASN A 159 -22.82 -4.65 21.49
C ASN A 159 -23.60 -3.66 20.60
N VAL A 160 -24.91 -3.90 20.46
CA VAL A 160 -25.81 -3.11 19.60
C VAL A 160 -25.90 -1.62 19.98
N ASN A 161 -25.53 -1.25 21.21
CA ASN A 161 -25.57 0.12 21.69
C ASN A 161 -24.22 0.86 21.53
N LYS A 162 -23.15 0.16 21.15
CA LYS A 162 -21.81 0.72 21.08
C LYS A 162 -21.54 1.37 19.73
N ASP A 163 -20.93 2.55 19.72
CA ASP A 163 -20.34 3.09 18.50
C ASP A 163 -19.23 2.16 17.97
N LEU A 164 -19.17 1.98 16.65
CA LEU A 164 -18.33 0.96 16.02
C LEU A 164 -16.97 1.49 15.55
N THR A 165 -16.59 2.72 15.93
CA THR A 165 -15.29 3.31 15.57
C THR A 165 -14.13 2.44 16.05
N ASN A 166 -14.10 2.05 17.34
CA ASN A 166 -13.04 1.20 17.89
C ASN A 166 -13.00 -0.20 17.25
N ALA A 167 -14.16 -0.76 16.86
CA ALA A 167 -14.21 -2.02 16.13
C ALA A 167 -13.55 -1.89 14.75
N ARG A 168 -13.84 -0.80 14.02
CA ARG A 168 -13.28 -0.53 12.68
C ARG A 168 -11.78 -0.20 12.76
N GLU A 169 -11.33 0.54 13.76
CA GLU A 169 -9.91 0.78 14.04
C GLU A 169 -9.17 -0.52 14.34
N SER A 170 -9.72 -1.34 15.24
CA SER A 170 -9.14 -2.63 15.59
C SER A 170 -9.06 -3.58 14.40
N LEU A 171 -10.08 -3.55 13.53
CA LEU A 171 -10.09 -4.33 12.29
C LEU A 171 -8.97 -3.87 11.33
N GLY A 172 -8.82 -2.57 11.08
CA GLY A 172 -7.73 -2.07 10.22
C GLY A 172 -6.35 -2.49 10.74
N ARG A 173 -6.11 -2.31 12.04
CA ARG A 173 -4.84 -2.71 12.69
C ARG A 173 -4.60 -4.21 12.66
N LEU A 174 -5.66 -5.02 12.76
CA LEU A 174 -5.59 -6.47 12.65
C LEU A 174 -5.19 -6.90 11.25
N LEU A 175 -5.81 -6.30 10.23
CA LEU A 175 -5.56 -6.62 8.84
C LEU A 175 -4.12 -6.29 8.45
N HIS A 176 -3.57 -5.16 8.91
CA HIS A 176 -2.17 -4.83 8.67
C HIS A 176 -1.22 -5.91 9.20
N THR A 177 -1.32 -6.25 10.49
CA THR A 177 -0.47 -7.27 11.11
C THR A 177 -0.62 -8.62 10.41
N LEU A 178 -1.84 -9.01 10.02
CA LEU A 178 -2.09 -10.24 9.26
C LEU A 178 -1.40 -10.25 7.89
N GLN A 179 -1.39 -9.13 7.19
CA GLN A 179 -0.82 -9.00 5.84
C GLN A 179 0.71 -9.04 5.90
N ASP A 180 1.33 -8.38 6.88
CA ASP A 180 2.80 -8.36 7.06
C ASP A 180 3.39 -9.74 7.34
N PHE A 181 2.64 -10.65 7.95
CA PHE A 181 3.10 -12.04 8.10
C PHE A 181 3.58 -12.63 6.77
N TYR A 182 2.88 -12.36 5.66
CA TYR A 182 3.21 -12.93 4.36
C TYR A 182 4.34 -12.21 3.63
N SER A 183 4.58 -10.93 3.91
CA SER A 183 5.70 -10.20 3.33
C SER A 183 6.99 -10.29 4.16
N HIS A 184 6.89 -10.39 5.48
CA HIS A 184 8.02 -10.30 6.41
C HIS A 184 8.54 -11.63 6.94
N SER A 185 7.83 -12.74 6.68
CA SER A 185 8.27 -14.10 7.05
C SER A 185 8.80 -14.91 5.86
N ASN A 186 9.37 -16.08 6.15
CA ASN A 186 9.73 -17.10 5.16
C ASN A 186 8.57 -18.03 4.75
N TRP A 187 7.31 -17.67 5.02
CA TRP A 187 6.16 -18.57 4.78
C TRP A 187 6.11 -19.11 3.35
N ILE A 188 6.39 -18.26 2.37
CA ILE A 188 6.37 -18.60 0.94
C ILE A 188 7.62 -19.39 0.56
N GLU A 189 8.78 -19.03 1.09
CA GLU A 189 10.06 -19.68 0.86
C GLU A 189 10.11 -21.10 1.41
N MET A 190 9.30 -21.41 2.42
CA MET A 190 9.02 -22.78 2.86
C MET A 190 8.25 -23.61 1.83
N GLY A 191 7.77 -23.03 0.74
CA GLY A 191 6.96 -23.67 -0.29
C GLY A 191 5.47 -23.73 0.03
N ASN A 192 4.98 -22.91 0.98
CA ASN A 192 3.55 -22.85 1.26
C ASN A 192 2.83 -22.03 0.18
N THR A 193 1.80 -22.63 -0.42
CA THR A 193 0.95 -21.99 -1.44
C THR A 193 -0.43 -21.61 -0.90
N ASN A 194 -0.67 -21.85 0.39
CA ASN A 194 -1.93 -21.56 1.08
C ASN A 194 -1.67 -20.71 2.33
N ILE A 195 -2.73 -20.09 2.84
CA ILE A 195 -2.68 -19.29 4.07
C ILE A 195 -2.35 -20.15 5.30
N ASN A 196 -1.74 -19.53 6.31
CA ASN A 196 -1.57 -20.17 7.60
C ASN A 196 -2.89 -20.13 8.39
N ASN A 197 -3.64 -21.23 8.34
CA ASN A 197 -4.96 -21.38 9.00
C ASN A 197 -4.92 -21.28 10.55
N LEU A 198 -3.73 -21.17 11.16
CA LEU A 198 -3.60 -20.95 12.60
C LEU A 198 -3.67 -19.47 12.99
N ILE A 199 -3.37 -18.54 12.07
CA ILE A 199 -3.42 -17.10 12.35
C ILE A 199 -4.88 -16.68 12.56
N GLY A 200 -5.14 -15.94 13.64
CA GLY A 200 -6.50 -15.58 14.05
C GLY A 200 -7.25 -16.69 14.81
N VAL A 201 -6.58 -17.82 15.09
CA VAL A 201 -7.10 -18.96 15.86
C VAL A 201 -6.23 -19.30 17.08
N LYS A 202 -4.89 -19.30 16.93
CA LYS A 202 -3.94 -19.67 17.99
C LYS A 202 -2.76 -18.70 18.07
N GLU A 203 -2.21 -18.50 19.27
CA GLU A 203 -0.96 -17.73 19.43
C GLU A 203 0.24 -18.43 18.77
N ASN A 204 0.36 -19.75 18.96
CA ASN A 204 1.38 -20.54 18.27
C ASN A 204 0.90 -20.89 16.85
N ILE A 205 1.55 -20.29 15.86
CA ILE A 205 1.22 -20.42 14.43
C ILE A 205 2.27 -21.24 13.64
N GLY A 206 3.22 -21.85 14.34
CA GLY A 206 4.30 -22.64 13.75
C GLY A 206 5.54 -22.66 14.64
N SER A 207 6.43 -23.62 14.40
CA SER A 207 7.75 -23.66 15.05
C SER A 207 8.58 -22.47 14.57
N VAL A 208 9.21 -21.75 15.49
CA VAL A 208 10.02 -20.57 15.19
C VAL A 208 11.48 -20.93 15.33
N ALA A 209 12.34 -20.40 14.46
CA ALA A 209 13.79 -20.57 14.59
C ALA A 209 14.30 -19.97 15.92
N ASP A 210 15.25 -20.65 16.57
CA ASP A 210 15.78 -20.15 17.84
C ASP A 210 16.54 -18.83 17.66
N ARG A 211 16.54 -17.97 18.68
CA ARG A 211 17.23 -16.67 18.63
C ARG A 211 18.71 -16.76 18.23
N ASN A 212 19.38 -17.86 18.61
CA ASN A 212 20.80 -18.12 18.32
C ASN A 212 21.01 -19.07 17.14
N GLN A 213 19.95 -19.40 16.38
CA GLN A 213 20.03 -20.21 15.17
C GLN A 213 20.14 -19.30 13.95
N ALA A 214 21.14 -19.53 13.11
CA ALA A 214 21.27 -18.86 11.83
C ALA A 214 20.04 -19.12 10.96
N THR A 215 19.55 -18.08 10.28
CA THR A 215 18.39 -18.23 9.38
C THR A 215 18.64 -17.71 7.97
N CYS A 216 19.60 -16.81 7.81
CA CYS A 216 20.10 -16.34 6.53
C CYS A 216 21.59 -16.64 6.39
N THR A 217 22.09 -16.68 5.15
CA THR A 217 23.53 -16.80 4.86
C THR A 217 24.10 -15.47 4.39
N LYS A 218 25.32 -15.16 4.83
CA LYS A 218 26.07 -13.97 4.36
C LYS A 218 26.35 -13.97 2.84
N ASN A 219 26.30 -15.14 2.20
CA ASN A 219 26.63 -15.30 0.77
C ASN A 219 25.39 -15.44 -0.13
N GLY A 220 24.18 -15.39 0.42
CA GLY A 220 22.96 -15.65 -0.34
C GLY A 220 22.30 -14.41 -0.96
N CYS A 221 22.94 -13.24 -0.83
CA CYS A 221 22.49 -12.00 -1.44
C CYS A 221 23.50 -11.48 -2.45
N THR A 222 23.02 -11.05 -3.61
CA THR A 222 23.80 -10.35 -4.63
C THR A 222 23.62 -8.84 -4.43
N LYS A 223 24.73 -8.14 -4.15
CA LYS A 223 24.75 -6.68 -4.05
C LYS A 223 24.64 -6.07 -5.45
N ILE A 224 23.75 -5.10 -5.60
CA ILE A 224 23.54 -4.35 -6.84
C ILE A 224 23.79 -2.87 -6.56
N GLU A 225 24.63 -2.25 -7.36
CA GLU A 225 24.90 -0.81 -7.31
C GLU A 225 24.34 -0.14 -8.56
N LYS A 226 23.47 0.85 -8.38
CA LYS A 226 22.85 1.62 -9.47
C LYS A 226 23.12 3.10 -9.28
N LYS A 227 23.59 3.77 -10.32
CA LYS A 227 23.68 5.24 -10.32
C LYS A 227 22.26 5.80 -10.15
N CYS A 228 22.10 6.69 -9.18
CA CYS A 228 20.82 7.35 -8.95
C CYS A 228 20.41 8.18 -10.17
N THR A 229 19.12 8.16 -10.49
CA THR A 229 18.50 9.21 -11.31
C THR A 229 18.48 10.54 -10.55
N PHE A 230 18.23 11.66 -11.24
CA PHE A 230 18.10 12.97 -10.59
C PHE A 230 17.07 12.94 -9.45
N TRP A 231 15.90 12.34 -9.71
CA TRP A 231 14.87 12.20 -8.69
C TRP A 231 15.31 11.35 -7.49
N GLN A 232 16.03 10.26 -7.73
CA GLN A 232 16.62 9.44 -6.67
C GLN A 232 17.64 10.21 -5.83
N LEU A 233 18.44 11.10 -6.41
CA LEU A 233 19.36 11.97 -5.66
C LEU A 233 18.63 12.96 -4.74
N VAL A 234 17.45 13.42 -5.16
CA VAL A 234 16.63 14.37 -4.40
C VAL A 234 15.84 13.65 -3.29
N THR A 235 15.38 12.43 -3.53
CA THR A 235 14.47 11.71 -2.63
C THR A 235 15.17 10.70 -1.72
N LEU A 236 16.33 10.19 -2.13
CA LEU A 236 17.15 9.26 -1.37
C LEU A 236 18.51 9.91 -1.05
N ARG A 237 18.91 9.88 0.23
CA ARG A 237 20.11 10.58 0.71
C ARG A 237 21.43 9.84 0.47
N THR A 238 21.38 8.64 -0.10
CA THR A 238 22.55 7.77 -0.31
C THR A 238 22.63 7.36 -1.77
N CYS A 239 23.69 7.82 -2.45
CA CYS A 239 24.00 7.48 -3.85
C CYS A 239 25.48 7.09 -3.98
N PRO A 240 25.85 6.08 -4.80
CA PRO A 240 24.96 5.25 -5.63
C PRO A 240 23.97 4.43 -4.80
N LEU A 241 22.82 4.06 -5.39
CA LEU A 241 21.88 3.17 -4.73
C LEU A 241 22.53 1.81 -4.57
N VAL A 242 22.52 1.31 -3.33
CA VAL A 242 22.99 -0.03 -2.99
C VAL A 242 21.79 -0.82 -2.48
N TYR A 243 21.43 -1.88 -3.20
CA TYR A 243 20.36 -2.79 -2.79
C TYR A 243 20.77 -4.24 -3.06
N TYR A 244 19.94 -5.18 -2.65
CA TYR A 244 20.29 -6.60 -2.63
C TYR A 244 19.20 -7.44 -3.26
N ASP A 245 19.57 -8.33 -4.17
CA ASP A 245 18.74 -9.49 -4.53
C ASP A 245 19.10 -10.63 -3.58
N CYS A 246 18.15 -11.02 -2.74
CA CYS A 246 18.34 -12.02 -1.70
C CYS A 246 17.52 -13.28 -1.92
N THR A 247 17.08 -13.55 -3.14
CA THR A 247 16.18 -14.67 -3.49
C THR A 247 16.58 -16.04 -2.92
N THR A 248 17.86 -16.25 -2.56
CA THR A 248 18.39 -17.52 -2.03
C THR A 248 19.10 -17.38 -0.68
N ASN A 249 18.84 -16.32 0.09
CA ASN A 249 19.57 -16.05 1.33
C ASN A 249 19.10 -16.86 2.54
N ILE A 250 17.86 -17.35 2.56
CA ILE A 250 17.35 -18.17 3.67
C ILE A 250 17.99 -19.55 3.61
N LEU A 251 18.51 -20.00 4.75
CA LEU A 251 19.18 -21.29 4.86
C LEU A 251 18.22 -22.45 4.53
N PRO A 252 18.59 -23.40 3.64
CA PRO A 252 17.71 -24.49 3.24
C PRO A 252 17.18 -25.33 4.40
N GLU A 253 17.97 -25.54 5.45
CA GLU A 253 17.57 -26.27 6.65
C GLU A 253 16.40 -25.61 7.38
N ILE A 254 16.31 -24.28 7.40
CA ILE A 254 15.18 -23.55 8.02
C ILE A 254 13.89 -23.87 7.29
N ASN A 255 13.94 -23.82 5.95
CA ASN A 255 12.77 -24.12 5.13
C ASN A 255 12.40 -25.61 5.16
N ASN A 256 13.40 -26.50 5.15
CA ASN A 256 13.19 -27.96 5.21
C ASN A 256 12.62 -28.41 6.56
N GLN A 257 13.05 -27.79 7.67
CA GLN A 257 12.54 -28.05 9.02
C GLN A 257 11.21 -27.33 9.30
N LYS A 258 10.73 -26.51 8.36
CA LYS A 258 9.50 -25.70 8.51
C LYS A 258 9.56 -24.77 9.72
N LEU A 259 10.73 -24.17 9.95
CA LEU A 259 10.91 -23.16 10.98
C LEU A 259 10.58 -21.77 10.41
N LEU A 260 9.73 -21.04 11.12
CA LEU A 260 9.43 -19.65 10.85
C LEU A 260 10.63 -18.77 11.21
N THR A 261 11.04 -17.90 10.29
CA THR A 261 11.95 -16.78 10.51
C THR A 261 11.33 -15.52 9.91
N SER A 262 11.65 -14.36 10.47
CA SER A 262 11.29 -13.05 9.88
C SER A 262 12.47 -12.08 9.89
N GLY A 263 12.30 -10.94 9.22
CA GLY A 263 13.30 -9.89 9.17
C GLY A 263 13.45 -9.15 10.50
N TYR A 264 14.67 -8.77 10.87
CA TYR A 264 14.90 -7.80 11.95
C TYR A 264 14.97 -6.41 11.33
N LEU A 265 14.23 -5.44 11.85
CA LEU A 265 14.20 -4.06 11.38
C LEU A 265 15.03 -3.15 12.29
N PHE A 266 15.68 -2.13 11.72
CA PHE A 266 16.43 -1.14 12.51
C PHE A 266 15.53 -0.37 13.50
N ASN A 267 16.03 -0.17 14.73
CA ASN A 267 15.36 0.55 15.83
C ASN A 267 13.96 0.03 16.22
N GLN A 268 13.71 -1.27 16.03
CA GLN A 268 12.47 -1.91 16.45
C GLN A 268 12.42 -2.21 17.97
N PHE A 269 11.21 -2.44 18.49
CA PHE A 269 10.94 -2.75 19.89
C PHE A 269 9.86 -3.82 20.07
N GLY A 270 9.96 -4.58 21.16
CA GLY A 270 9.03 -5.66 21.51
C GLY A 270 7.94 -5.25 22.51
N GLU A 271 7.15 -6.22 23.01
CA GLU A 271 5.99 -5.99 23.92
C GLU A 271 6.31 -5.20 25.20
N ASN A 272 7.55 -5.26 25.69
CA ASN A 272 7.97 -4.54 26.90
C ASN A 272 8.53 -3.13 26.60
N ASN A 273 8.30 -2.59 25.40
CA ASN A 273 8.95 -1.38 24.87
C ASN A 273 10.49 -1.42 24.89
N GLY A 274 11.07 -2.62 25.04
CA GLY A 274 12.50 -2.85 25.01
C GLY A 274 13.00 -2.96 23.56
N PRO A 275 14.20 -2.43 23.26
CA PRO A 275 14.77 -2.52 21.92
C PRO A 275 15.04 -3.98 21.54
N VAL A 276 14.75 -4.35 20.30
CA VAL A 276 15.01 -5.69 19.75
C VAL A 276 16.00 -5.57 18.60
N ASN A 277 17.26 -5.88 18.87
CA ASN A 277 18.31 -5.79 17.86
C ASN A 277 18.52 -7.14 17.17
N LYS A 278 18.89 -7.07 15.89
CA LYS A 278 19.40 -8.22 15.13
C LYS A 278 20.58 -8.86 15.88
N PRO A 279 20.53 -10.16 16.20
CA PRO A 279 21.63 -10.85 16.88
C PRO A 279 22.93 -10.81 16.07
N THR A 280 24.00 -10.31 16.69
CA THR A 280 25.34 -10.24 16.10
C THR A 280 25.95 -11.64 16.00
N ASN A 281 26.65 -11.94 14.90
CA ASN A 281 27.35 -13.21 14.65
C ASN A 281 26.48 -14.47 14.60
N VAL A 282 25.16 -14.33 14.47
CA VAL A 282 24.23 -15.46 14.31
C VAL A 282 23.82 -15.68 12.85
N GLU A 283 23.96 -14.67 11.98
CA GLU A 283 23.41 -14.70 10.61
C GLU A 283 21.87 -14.77 10.57
N LYS A 284 21.21 -13.90 11.34
CA LYS A 284 19.77 -13.64 11.18
C LYS A 284 19.47 -12.82 9.93
N CYS A 285 18.26 -12.94 9.43
CA CYS A 285 17.76 -12.13 8.33
C CYS A 285 17.43 -10.71 8.80
N SER A 286 17.75 -9.70 7.99
CA SER A 286 17.20 -8.35 8.17
C SER A 286 15.82 -8.25 7.51
N HIS A 287 15.07 -7.21 7.83
CA HIS A 287 13.89 -6.85 7.06
C HIS A 287 14.31 -6.53 5.62
N GLY A 288 15.26 -5.61 5.45
CA GLY A 288 15.88 -5.28 4.17
C GLY A 288 15.30 -4.05 3.48
N GLY A 289 15.89 -3.72 2.33
CA GLY A 289 15.58 -2.53 1.54
C GLY A 289 16.49 -1.34 1.88
N VAL A 290 16.53 -0.36 0.97
CA VAL A 290 17.38 0.85 1.13
C VAL A 290 17.00 1.74 2.33
N LEU A 291 15.85 1.50 2.97
CA LEU A 291 15.37 2.25 4.13
C LEU A 291 15.60 1.52 5.48
N ASP A 292 16.19 0.32 5.44
CA ASP A 292 16.49 -0.47 6.63
C ASP A 292 17.99 -0.58 6.84
N ASP A 293 18.53 0.20 7.78
CA ASP A 293 19.96 0.16 8.13
C ASP A 293 20.41 -1.21 8.63
N SER A 294 19.50 -2.04 9.13
CA SER A 294 19.85 -3.40 9.56
C SER A 294 20.27 -4.28 8.38
N SER A 295 19.90 -3.93 7.14
CA SER A 295 20.31 -4.62 5.91
C SER A 295 21.82 -4.58 5.66
N LEU A 296 22.51 -3.64 6.29
CA LEU A 296 23.97 -3.47 6.23
C LEU A 296 24.70 -4.31 7.28
N VAL A 297 23.96 -4.96 8.20
CA VAL A 297 24.52 -5.83 9.25
C VAL A 297 24.49 -7.29 8.76
N PRO A 298 25.59 -8.05 8.82
CA PRO A 298 25.61 -9.45 8.40
C PRO A 298 24.56 -10.33 9.13
N ALA A 299 23.83 -11.23 8.45
CA ALA A 299 23.81 -11.45 7.00
C ALA A 299 23.16 -10.26 6.24
N LEU A 300 23.80 -9.80 5.16
CA LEU A 300 23.41 -8.59 4.41
C LEU A 300 22.06 -8.75 3.69
N GLY A 301 21.43 -7.63 3.34
CA GLY A 301 20.20 -7.59 2.57
C GLY A 301 18.96 -7.76 3.45
N GLY A 302 18.12 -8.76 3.19
CA GLY A 302 16.93 -9.01 4.00
C GLY A 302 15.97 -9.99 3.34
N ILE A 303 14.74 -10.08 3.86
CA ILE A 303 13.75 -11.08 3.41
C ILE A 303 12.37 -10.51 3.06
N ASN A 304 12.16 -9.19 3.20
CA ASN A 304 10.85 -8.60 2.95
C ASN A 304 10.45 -8.66 1.47
N LYS A 305 9.13 -8.68 1.25
CA LYS A 305 8.46 -8.79 -0.06
C LYS A 305 7.47 -7.64 -0.26
N ASP A 306 7.72 -6.51 0.40
CA ASP A 306 6.78 -5.40 0.51
C ASP A 306 6.49 -4.73 -0.83
N ALA A 307 7.44 -4.69 -1.73
CA ALA A 307 7.32 -4.05 -3.03
C ALA A 307 7.76 -4.99 -4.14
N ASN A 308 7.19 -4.76 -5.33
CA ASN A 308 7.69 -5.32 -6.58
C ASN A 308 8.96 -4.57 -7.06
N SER A 309 9.90 -4.30 -6.17
CA SER A 309 11.19 -3.70 -6.51
C SER A 309 12.30 -4.17 -5.57
N PHE A 310 13.41 -4.65 -6.14
CA PHE A 310 14.60 -5.03 -5.38
C PHE A 310 15.26 -3.88 -4.61
N ILE A 311 14.94 -2.62 -4.95
CA ILE A 311 15.39 -1.44 -4.19
C ILE A 311 14.83 -1.48 -2.76
N PHE A 312 13.57 -1.86 -2.61
CA PHE A 312 12.86 -1.84 -1.32
C PHE A 312 12.71 -3.22 -0.71
N SER A 313 12.67 -4.26 -1.53
CA SER A 313 12.36 -5.62 -1.12
C SER A 313 13.37 -6.59 -1.69
N PRO A 314 14.29 -7.11 -0.87
CA PRO A 314 15.27 -8.06 -1.34
C PRO A 314 14.67 -9.36 -1.90
N HIS A 315 13.43 -9.69 -1.54
CA HIS A 315 12.65 -10.82 -2.07
C HIS A 315 11.50 -10.35 -2.97
N SER A 316 11.72 -9.28 -3.74
CA SER A 316 10.72 -8.68 -4.64
C SER A 316 10.08 -9.69 -5.60
N ASN A 317 10.80 -10.75 -6.00
CA ASN A 317 10.29 -11.82 -6.86
C ASN A 317 9.09 -12.58 -6.25
N LEU A 318 8.91 -12.50 -4.93
CA LEU A 318 7.80 -13.14 -4.20
C LEU A 318 6.68 -12.16 -3.79
N HIS A 319 6.80 -10.87 -4.10
CA HIS A 319 5.82 -9.83 -3.74
C HIS A 319 4.38 -10.24 -4.08
N PHE A 320 4.16 -10.62 -5.33
CA PHE A 320 2.85 -11.03 -5.82
C PHE A 320 2.30 -12.28 -5.11
N GLN A 321 3.14 -13.26 -4.78
CA GLN A 321 2.70 -14.43 -4.00
C GLN A 321 2.32 -14.04 -2.57
N ALA A 322 3.04 -13.09 -1.95
CA ALA A 322 2.69 -12.54 -0.65
C ALA A 322 1.34 -11.80 -0.69
N VAL A 323 1.09 -11.00 -1.73
CA VAL A 323 -0.18 -10.31 -1.96
C VAL A 323 -1.35 -11.29 -2.07
N ASP A 324 -1.19 -12.38 -2.83
CA ASP A 324 -2.23 -13.41 -3.00
C ASP A 324 -2.61 -14.04 -1.65
N LEU A 325 -1.62 -14.49 -0.88
CA LEU A 325 -1.85 -15.10 0.43
C LEU A 325 -2.39 -14.10 1.45
N ALA A 326 -1.88 -12.87 1.47
CA ALA A 326 -2.37 -11.81 2.35
C ALA A 326 -3.83 -11.44 2.05
N THR A 327 -4.23 -11.44 0.78
CA THR A 327 -5.62 -11.21 0.36
C THR A 327 -6.53 -12.37 0.75
N LYS A 328 -6.10 -13.63 0.50
CA LYS A 328 -6.83 -14.84 0.93
C LYS A 328 -7.00 -14.87 2.45
N ALA A 329 -5.98 -14.47 3.21
CA ALA A 329 -6.04 -14.42 4.67
C ALA A 329 -6.96 -13.30 5.17
N THR A 330 -6.91 -12.13 4.52
CA THR A 330 -7.82 -11.00 4.77
C THR A 330 -9.28 -11.41 4.56
N GLU A 331 -9.57 -12.10 3.46
CA GLU A 331 -10.90 -12.65 3.21
C GLU A 331 -11.32 -13.66 4.28
N GLN A 332 -10.44 -14.60 4.63
CA GLN A 332 -10.73 -15.63 5.63
C GLN A 332 -11.07 -15.01 6.99
N ILE A 333 -10.29 -14.05 7.48
CA ILE A 333 -10.52 -13.46 8.80
C ILE A 333 -11.80 -12.60 8.85
N LEU A 334 -12.16 -11.94 7.74
CA LEU A 334 -13.44 -11.23 7.62
C LEU A 334 -14.62 -12.21 7.68
N ASN A 335 -14.53 -13.34 6.98
CA ASN A 335 -15.54 -14.40 7.04
C ASN A 335 -15.63 -15.02 8.45
N ASP A 336 -14.52 -15.17 9.16
CA ASP A 336 -14.55 -15.67 10.53
C ASP A 336 -15.16 -14.66 11.50
N ILE A 337 -14.88 -13.36 11.34
CA ILE A 337 -15.56 -12.31 12.10
C ILE A 337 -17.07 -12.34 11.80
N ARG A 338 -17.49 -12.49 10.54
CA ARG A 338 -18.90 -12.64 10.16
C ARG A 338 -19.55 -13.82 10.90
N LYS A 339 -18.91 -14.99 10.92
CA LYS A 339 -19.40 -16.17 11.66
C LYS A 339 -19.52 -15.88 13.16
N ASP A 340 -18.54 -15.17 13.73
CA ASP A 340 -18.51 -14.86 15.15
C ASP A 340 -19.59 -13.84 15.54
N VAL A 341 -19.86 -12.82 14.72
CA VAL A 341 -20.82 -11.75 15.08
C VAL A 341 -22.24 -11.99 14.56
N GLY A 342 -22.40 -12.80 13.52
CA GLY A 342 -23.66 -13.04 12.80
C GLY A 342 -23.97 -11.97 11.75
N ASP A 343 -24.80 -12.30 10.76
CA ASP A 343 -25.04 -11.46 9.57
C ASP A 343 -25.53 -10.04 9.89
N ASN A 344 -26.47 -9.87 10.83
CA ASN A 344 -27.00 -8.55 11.19
C ASN A 344 -25.93 -7.62 11.80
N ASN A 345 -25.05 -8.18 12.62
CA ASN A 345 -23.97 -7.42 13.25
C ASN A 345 -22.84 -7.14 12.25
N PHE A 346 -22.58 -8.08 11.33
CA PHE A 346 -21.64 -7.89 10.24
C PHE A 346 -22.10 -6.79 9.29
N ASP A 347 -23.39 -6.77 8.93
CA ASP A 347 -24.03 -5.68 8.19
C ASP A 347 -23.79 -4.34 8.89
N ARG A 348 -24.07 -4.27 10.20
CA ARG A 348 -23.87 -3.05 11.01
C ARG A 348 -22.40 -2.60 11.08
N LEU A 349 -21.44 -3.53 11.16
CA LEU A 349 -20.00 -3.23 11.16
C LEU A 349 -19.60 -2.37 9.96
N PHE A 350 -20.13 -2.72 8.79
CA PHE A 350 -19.80 -2.09 7.52
C PHE A 350 -20.88 -1.15 6.96
N ALA A 351 -22.03 -1.03 7.62
CA ALA A 351 -23.22 -0.36 7.11
C ALA A 351 -23.60 -0.81 5.69
N ILE A 352 -23.76 -2.12 5.48
CA ILE A 352 -24.11 -2.72 4.17
C ILE A 352 -25.57 -2.43 3.80
N ASN A 353 -26.46 -2.30 4.79
CA ASN A 353 -27.85 -1.88 4.66
C ASN A 353 -28.10 -0.60 5.46
N PRO A 354 -27.56 0.54 5.01
CA PRO A 354 -27.66 1.79 5.75
C PRO A 354 -29.07 2.36 5.72
N THR A 355 -29.43 3.08 6.78
CA THR A 355 -30.63 3.93 6.79
C THR A 355 -30.46 5.13 5.86
N GLN A 356 -31.57 5.68 5.37
CA GLN A 356 -31.55 6.89 4.54
C GLN A 356 -30.81 8.06 5.24
N ALA A 357 -30.93 8.18 6.57
CA ALA A 357 -30.21 9.18 7.35
C ALA A 357 -28.69 8.99 7.30
N GLN A 358 -28.19 7.74 7.36
CA GLN A 358 -26.77 7.44 7.22
C GLN A 358 -26.27 7.77 5.80
N CYS A 359 -27.05 7.44 4.77
CA CYS A 359 -26.71 7.81 3.39
C CYS A 359 -26.68 9.32 3.19
N GLN A 360 -27.65 10.05 3.74
CA GLN A 360 -27.70 11.50 3.64
C GLN A 360 -26.49 12.13 4.34
N ALA A 361 -26.15 11.70 5.56
CA ALA A 361 -24.97 12.18 6.27
C ALA A 361 -23.67 11.94 5.48
N ALA A 362 -23.55 10.76 4.84
CA ALA A 362 -22.41 10.44 3.98
C ALA A 362 -22.39 11.33 2.71
N SER A 363 -23.55 11.56 2.09
CA SER A 363 -23.68 12.43 0.92
C SER A 363 -23.35 13.89 1.25
N ASP A 364 -23.83 14.39 2.39
CA ASP A 364 -23.53 15.74 2.87
C ASP A 364 -22.03 15.89 3.14
N ALA A 365 -21.38 14.87 3.70
CA ALA A 365 -19.94 14.88 3.89
C ALA A 365 -19.19 15.01 2.56
N VAL A 366 -19.59 14.27 1.52
CA VAL A 366 -19.00 14.40 0.17
C VAL A 366 -19.25 15.79 -0.40
N ASN A 367 -20.47 16.31 -0.29
CA ASN A 367 -20.84 17.65 -0.77
C ASN A 367 -20.04 18.75 -0.04
N ASN A 368 -19.70 18.53 1.23
CA ASN A 368 -18.83 19.39 2.02
C ASN A 368 -17.33 19.17 1.76
N GLY A 369 -16.98 18.41 0.72
CA GLY A 369 -15.61 18.25 0.25
C GLY A 369 -14.86 17.07 0.86
N LYS A 370 -15.51 16.21 1.66
CA LYS A 370 -14.88 14.98 2.16
C LYS A 370 -14.62 14.01 1.01
N LYS A 371 -13.44 13.42 0.98
CA LYS A 371 -13.00 12.51 -0.09
C LYS A 371 -12.53 11.20 0.51
N PHE A 372 -12.62 10.12 -0.27
CA PHE A 372 -11.97 8.85 0.07
C PHE A 372 -10.46 9.05 0.10
N ARG A 373 -9.77 8.40 1.04
CA ARG A 373 -8.31 8.48 1.22
C ARG A 373 -7.57 7.42 0.45
N PHE A 374 -8.04 6.19 0.54
CA PHE A 374 -7.37 4.99 0.01
C PHE A 374 -8.30 4.14 -0.85
N LEU A 375 -9.62 4.26 -0.69
CA LEU A 375 -10.58 3.47 -1.46
C LEU A 375 -10.49 3.77 -2.96
N THR A 376 -10.30 2.74 -3.77
CA THR A 376 -10.41 2.85 -5.22
C THR A 376 -11.78 2.42 -5.72
N LEU A 377 -12.56 3.34 -6.28
CA LEU A 377 -13.94 3.04 -6.75
C LEU A 377 -14.02 2.03 -7.90
N PHE A 378 -12.92 1.84 -8.63
CA PHE A 378 -12.86 1.01 -9.84
C PHE A 378 -12.09 -0.31 -9.63
N LEU A 379 -11.70 -0.65 -8.40
CA LEU A 379 -11.08 -1.95 -8.14
C LEU A 379 -12.12 -3.05 -8.32
N SER A 380 -11.86 -3.94 -9.28
CA SER A 380 -12.65 -5.14 -9.55
C SER A 380 -11.78 -6.38 -9.32
N VAL A 381 -12.34 -7.39 -8.65
CA VAL A 381 -11.64 -8.67 -8.40
C VAL A 381 -12.57 -9.85 -8.66
N SER A 382 -12.03 -10.95 -9.18
CA SER A 382 -12.80 -12.19 -9.26
C SER A 382 -13.04 -12.76 -7.87
N VAL A 383 -14.20 -13.35 -7.68
CA VAL A 383 -14.64 -13.95 -6.40
C VAL A 383 -14.43 -15.47 -6.41
N ASN A 384 -13.77 -16.00 -7.45
CA ASN A 384 -13.55 -17.43 -7.59
C ASN A 384 -12.51 -17.91 -6.58
N GLU A 385 -12.63 -19.17 -6.17
CA GLU A 385 -11.64 -19.86 -5.35
C GLU A 385 -10.42 -20.32 -6.17
N SER A 386 -10.46 -20.20 -7.50
CA SER A 386 -9.29 -20.46 -8.35
C SER A 386 -8.14 -19.49 -8.05
N ASP A 387 -6.90 -19.94 -8.26
CA ASP A 387 -5.65 -19.15 -8.15
C ASP A 387 -5.53 -18.00 -9.18
N THR A 388 -6.65 -17.49 -9.67
CA THR A 388 -6.74 -16.38 -10.62
C THR A 388 -6.61 -15.01 -9.97
N LEU A 389 -6.77 -14.91 -8.64
CA LEU A 389 -6.65 -13.63 -7.90
C LEU A 389 -5.36 -12.88 -8.24
N LEU A 390 -4.24 -13.60 -8.32
CA LEU A 390 -2.96 -13.02 -8.69
C LEU A 390 -2.97 -12.43 -10.11
N MET A 391 -3.60 -13.13 -11.05
CA MET A 391 -3.77 -12.67 -12.42
C MET A 391 -4.66 -11.42 -12.46
N ASP A 392 -5.75 -11.42 -11.71
CA ASP A 392 -6.71 -10.32 -11.66
C ASP A 392 -6.06 -9.04 -11.10
N LEU A 393 -5.31 -9.15 -10.00
CA LEU A 393 -4.59 -8.01 -9.42
C LEU A 393 -3.52 -7.46 -10.37
N LYS A 394 -2.77 -8.33 -11.07
CA LYS A 394 -1.81 -7.91 -12.10
C LYS A 394 -2.49 -7.23 -13.29
N ASN A 395 -3.61 -7.77 -13.74
CA ASN A 395 -4.40 -7.19 -14.83
C ASN A 395 -4.98 -5.83 -14.43
N TRP A 396 -5.48 -5.72 -13.20
CA TRP A 396 -6.00 -4.47 -12.66
C TRP A 396 -4.91 -3.40 -12.56
N ILE A 397 -3.72 -3.73 -12.04
CA ILE A 397 -2.55 -2.83 -12.06
C ILE A 397 -2.27 -2.37 -13.49
N THR A 398 -2.20 -3.31 -14.44
CA THR A 398 -1.90 -3.00 -15.84
C THR A 398 -2.94 -2.04 -16.42
N LYS A 399 -4.23 -2.29 -16.19
CA LYS A 399 -5.34 -1.39 -16.59
C LYS A 399 -5.18 -0.01 -15.96
N ARG A 400 -4.89 0.06 -14.65
CA ARG A 400 -4.67 1.31 -13.91
C ARG A 400 -3.50 2.11 -14.46
N VAL A 401 -2.35 1.47 -14.68
CA VAL A 401 -1.15 2.10 -15.25
C VAL A 401 -1.44 2.63 -16.65
N ASN A 402 -2.14 1.87 -17.49
CA ASN A 402 -2.52 2.31 -18.83
C ASN A 402 -3.52 3.48 -18.79
N MET A 403 -4.48 3.48 -17.87
CA MET A 403 -5.40 4.60 -17.66
C MET A 403 -4.65 5.87 -17.26
N ILE A 404 -3.70 5.77 -16.33
CA ILE A 404 -2.84 6.89 -15.93
C ILE A 404 -2.04 7.41 -17.14
N LYS A 405 -1.39 6.52 -17.90
CA LYS A 405 -0.67 6.88 -19.13
C LYS A 405 -1.57 7.60 -20.14
N SER A 406 -2.81 7.14 -20.31
CA SER A 406 -3.79 7.79 -21.17
C SER A 406 -4.18 9.19 -20.67
N ILE A 407 -4.46 9.34 -19.37
CA ILE A 407 -4.79 10.64 -18.77
C ILE A 407 -3.61 11.62 -18.92
N LEU A 408 -2.39 11.16 -18.65
CA LEU A 408 -1.17 11.92 -18.86
C LEU A 408 -1.05 12.35 -20.33
N SER A 409 -1.24 11.44 -21.29
CA SER A 409 -1.19 11.78 -22.72
C SER A 409 -2.19 12.88 -23.13
N ILE A 410 -3.37 12.93 -22.51
CA ILE A 410 -4.38 13.97 -22.73
C ILE A 410 -3.93 15.30 -22.12
N LEU A 411 -3.34 15.28 -20.93
CA LEU A 411 -2.74 16.47 -20.29
C LEU A 411 -1.58 17.04 -21.13
N PHE A 412 -0.81 16.18 -21.82
CA PHE A 412 0.22 16.58 -22.78
C PHE A 412 -0.34 17.13 -24.11
N SER A 413 -1.59 16.80 -24.48
CA SER A 413 -2.27 17.37 -25.65
C SER A 413 -2.93 18.75 -25.43
N GLY A 414 -2.80 19.33 -24.23
CA GLY A 414 -3.23 20.71 -23.95
C GLY A 414 -4.73 20.91 -23.69
N GLN A 415 -5.50 19.86 -23.40
CA GLN A 415 -6.90 20.01 -22.97
C GLN A 415 -6.98 20.51 -21.52
N LYS A 416 -7.78 21.57 -21.30
CA LYS A 416 -7.84 22.35 -20.04
C LYS A 416 -8.81 21.81 -18.98
N ASP A 417 -9.65 20.83 -19.30
CA ASP A 417 -10.70 20.37 -18.39
C ASP A 417 -10.45 18.91 -17.99
N LEU A 418 -9.62 18.73 -16.96
CA LEU A 418 -9.45 17.44 -16.29
C LEU A 418 -9.66 17.61 -14.78
N SER A 419 -10.76 17.06 -14.28
CA SER A 419 -11.07 16.99 -12.85
C SER A 419 -10.23 15.88 -12.21
N ILE A 420 -9.14 16.28 -11.53
CA ILE A 420 -8.29 15.37 -10.78
C ILE A 420 -8.89 15.16 -9.37
N PRO A 421 -9.07 13.91 -8.89
CA PRO A 421 -9.44 13.66 -7.51
C PRO A 421 -8.35 14.18 -6.57
N THR A 422 -8.62 15.24 -5.81
CA THR A 422 -7.81 15.55 -4.63
C THR A 422 -8.20 14.62 -3.47
N PHE A 423 -7.34 14.41 -2.48
CA PHE A 423 -7.61 13.56 -1.30
C PHE A 423 -7.55 14.45 -0.04
N ASP A 424 -8.39 14.22 0.97
CA ASP A 424 -8.41 14.99 2.23
C ASP A 424 -7.78 14.19 3.38
N LEU A 425 -6.60 14.63 3.82
CA LEU A 425 -5.75 13.96 4.82
C LEU A 425 -5.76 14.67 6.19
N SER A 426 -6.59 15.71 6.36
CA SER A 426 -6.55 16.58 7.55
C SER A 426 -6.90 15.90 8.88
N ASP A 427 -7.62 14.78 8.87
CA ASP A 427 -8.01 14.04 10.10
C ASP A 427 -7.03 12.92 10.51
N LEU A 428 -5.88 12.75 9.86
CA LEU A 428 -4.86 11.83 10.33
C LEU A 428 -4.24 12.42 11.61
N ASP A 429 -4.78 12.03 12.77
CA ASP A 429 -4.43 12.55 14.10
C ASP A 429 -3.00 12.14 14.52
N ILE A 430 -2.01 12.74 13.86
CA ILE A 430 -0.58 12.50 14.10
C ILE A 430 -0.09 13.58 15.06
N ASN A 431 -0.08 13.25 16.35
CA ASN A 431 0.32 14.17 17.41
C ASN A 431 1.79 14.63 17.27
N VAL A 432 1.98 15.90 16.95
CA VAL A 432 3.24 16.60 16.60
C VAL A 432 4.09 16.95 17.85
N LYS A 433 4.21 16.07 18.86
CA LYS A 433 4.94 16.40 20.10
C LYS A 433 6.33 15.76 20.27
N ASP A 434 6.70 14.78 19.45
CA ASP A 434 8.02 14.10 19.54
C ASP A 434 9.09 14.65 18.59
N VAL A 435 8.92 15.88 18.10
CA VAL A 435 9.84 16.55 17.16
C VAL A 435 11.21 16.89 17.77
N ASN A 436 11.38 16.76 19.09
CA ASN A 436 12.61 17.16 19.79
C ASN A 436 13.67 16.05 19.90
N ASN A 437 13.38 14.80 19.49
CA ASN A 437 14.35 13.71 19.57
C ASN A 437 14.61 12.94 18.26
N PHE A 438 14.06 13.37 17.12
CA PHE A 438 14.36 12.74 15.83
C PHE A 438 14.55 13.79 14.73
N ARG A 439 15.75 13.75 14.10
CA ARG A 439 16.09 14.58 12.94
C ARG A 439 15.22 14.20 11.74
N GLY A 440 14.18 14.99 11.49
CA GLY A 440 13.56 15.17 10.17
C GLY A 440 12.47 14.16 9.78
N ALA A 441 11.21 14.52 10.05
CA ALA A 441 10.00 14.05 9.36
C ALA A 441 9.23 15.32 8.96
N PRO A 442 8.47 15.38 7.84
CA PRO A 442 7.13 14.75 7.75
C PRO A 442 6.46 14.43 6.36
N PHE A 443 5.75 13.28 6.32
CA PHE A 443 4.47 12.94 5.65
C PHE A 443 4.40 12.21 4.29
N ILE A 444 3.23 11.69 3.91
CA ILE A 444 3.03 10.41 3.17
C ILE A 444 2.21 10.66 1.90
N ILE A 445 2.49 9.95 0.80
CA ILE A 445 1.69 9.97 -0.44
C ILE A 445 1.46 8.57 -1.01
N GLY A 446 0.20 8.22 -1.22
CA GLY A 446 -0.33 7.25 -2.20
C GLY A 446 -1.81 7.61 -2.43
N SER A 447 -2.38 7.69 -3.62
CA SER A 447 -2.00 7.25 -4.96
C SER A 447 -2.63 8.13 -6.04
N ILE A 448 -1.86 8.37 -7.12
CA ILE A 448 -2.17 9.00 -8.41
C ILE A 448 -2.33 10.55 -8.41
N THR A 449 -1.56 11.19 -9.30
CA THR A 449 -1.69 12.56 -9.84
C THR A 449 -1.22 13.78 -9.04
N HIS A 450 -0.54 13.68 -7.89
CA HIS A 450 0.19 14.85 -7.39
C HIS A 450 1.66 14.86 -7.80
N ALA A 451 2.39 13.74 -7.73
CA ALA A 451 3.81 13.71 -8.06
C ALA A 451 4.10 14.02 -9.54
N GLU A 452 3.38 13.39 -10.47
CA GLU A 452 3.58 13.57 -11.92
C GLU A 452 3.07 14.93 -12.42
N ILE A 453 1.98 15.46 -11.85
CA ILE A 453 1.47 16.81 -12.15
C ILE A 453 2.41 17.88 -11.58
N THR A 454 3.00 17.61 -10.41
CA THR A 454 4.03 18.47 -9.81
C THR A 454 5.32 18.43 -10.61
N GLU A 455 5.74 17.27 -11.11
CA GLU A 455 6.86 17.11 -12.05
C GLU A 455 6.65 17.94 -13.33
N ILE A 456 5.44 17.91 -13.91
CA ILE A 456 5.09 18.72 -15.08
C ILE A 456 5.11 20.23 -14.75
N ALA A 457 4.59 20.63 -13.59
CA ALA A 457 4.61 22.03 -13.17
C ALA A 457 6.04 22.52 -12.91
N ILE A 458 6.90 21.67 -12.36
CA ILE A 458 8.33 21.94 -12.12
C ILE A 458 9.10 22.01 -13.43
N ILE A 459 8.94 21.04 -14.34
CA ILE A 459 9.60 21.06 -15.66
C ILE A 459 9.20 22.33 -16.40
N ARG A 460 7.91 22.66 -16.51
CA ARG A 460 7.48 23.91 -17.17
C ARG A 460 8.04 25.17 -16.50
N SER A 461 8.12 25.19 -15.18
CA SER A 461 8.71 26.32 -14.44
C SER A 461 10.21 26.41 -14.64
N LEU A 462 10.93 25.28 -14.68
CA LEU A 462 12.37 25.20 -14.94
C LEU A 462 12.70 25.51 -16.40
N THR A 463 11.94 25.00 -17.37
CA THR A 463 12.07 25.35 -18.79
C THR A 463 11.96 26.85 -18.98
N ARG A 464 10.96 27.49 -18.35
CA ARG A 464 10.80 28.94 -18.41
C ARG A 464 11.93 29.67 -17.69
N PHE A 465 12.29 29.23 -16.49
CA PHE A 465 13.37 29.82 -15.70
C PHE A 465 14.71 29.76 -16.43
N PHE A 466 15.11 28.60 -16.97
CA PHE A 466 16.37 28.44 -17.71
C PHE A 466 16.33 29.17 -19.05
N TYR A 467 15.18 29.21 -19.73
CA TYR A 467 15.03 30.05 -20.91
C TYR A 467 15.32 31.52 -20.59
N ASP A 468 14.63 32.09 -19.59
CA ASP A 468 14.73 33.52 -19.28
C ASP A 468 16.09 33.89 -18.64
N THR A 469 16.71 33.01 -17.86
CA THR A 469 17.91 33.32 -17.07
C THR A 469 19.23 32.84 -17.67
N ARG A 470 19.23 31.85 -18.56
CA ARG A 470 20.45 31.22 -19.10
C ARG A 470 20.51 31.19 -20.62
N ILE A 471 19.42 30.86 -21.29
CA ILE A 471 19.41 30.66 -22.75
C ILE A 471 19.16 31.99 -23.48
N LYS A 472 18.13 32.75 -23.09
CA LYS A 472 17.82 34.08 -23.62
C LYS A 472 18.98 35.08 -23.46
N PRO A 473 19.71 35.14 -22.33
CA PRO A 473 20.84 36.06 -22.17
C PRO A 473 22.10 35.64 -22.96
N ASN A 474 22.32 34.35 -23.20
CA ASN A 474 23.49 33.84 -23.93
C ASN A 474 23.34 33.92 -25.47
N ASN A 475 22.12 34.16 -25.97
CA ASN A 475 21.80 34.23 -27.41
C ASN A 475 22.26 35.50 -28.13
N ASN A 476 23.11 36.33 -27.52
CA ASN A 476 23.68 37.50 -28.18
C ASN A 476 24.70 37.16 -29.28
N ASN A 477 25.03 35.89 -29.58
CA ASN A 477 25.98 35.60 -30.66
C ASN A 477 25.97 34.21 -31.35
N LYS A 478 24.94 33.34 -31.25
CA LYS A 478 24.78 32.17 -32.16
C LYS A 478 23.40 31.50 -32.02
N SER A 479 22.82 31.14 -33.18
CA SER A 479 21.53 30.44 -33.46
C SER A 479 20.33 30.80 -32.59
N PHE A 480 19.36 31.48 -33.20
CA PHE A 480 18.04 31.77 -32.62
C PHE A 480 17.34 30.46 -32.23
N VAL A 481 17.19 30.21 -30.93
CA VAL A 481 16.24 29.21 -30.45
C VAL A 481 14.91 29.95 -30.29
N ASP A 482 13.93 29.63 -31.13
CA ASP A 482 12.62 30.26 -31.08
C ASP A 482 11.94 29.99 -29.73
N GLU A 483 11.42 31.04 -29.08
CA GLU A 483 10.78 30.94 -27.76
C GLU A 483 9.57 30.00 -27.80
N GLY A 484 8.81 30.04 -28.89
CA GLY A 484 7.66 29.19 -29.12
C GLY A 484 8.09 27.73 -29.24
N GLU A 485 9.08 27.45 -30.07
CA GLU A 485 9.64 26.10 -30.27
C GLU A 485 10.26 25.55 -28.97
N TYR A 486 11.06 26.35 -28.25
CA TYR A 486 11.70 25.92 -27.01
C TYR A 486 10.69 25.60 -25.90
N LEU A 487 9.65 26.43 -25.74
CA LEU A 487 8.66 26.24 -24.68
C LEU A 487 7.60 25.18 -25.03
N THR A 488 7.53 24.74 -26.28
CA THR A 488 6.60 23.69 -26.76
C THR A 488 7.26 22.35 -27.01
N THR A 489 8.60 22.30 -27.09
CA THR A 489 9.37 21.05 -27.16
C THR A 489 9.29 20.30 -25.84
N GLU A 490 9.15 18.96 -25.89
CA GLU A 490 9.25 18.13 -24.70
C GLU A 490 10.69 18.11 -24.19
N HIS A 491 10.88 18.60 -22.96
CA HIS A 491 12.17 18.56 -22.30
C HIS A 491 12.13 17.63 -21.10
N THR A 492 13.15 16.79 -20.98
CA THR A 492 13.50 16.17 -19.69
C THR A 492 14.28 17.19 -18.85
N ILE A 493 14.29 17.02 -17.53
CA ILE A 493 15.10 17.89 -16.65
C ILE A 493 16.58 17.80 -17.03
N ASP A 494 17.06 16.60 -17.40
CA ASP A 494 18.43 16.36 -17.84
C ASP A 494 18.76 17.17 -19.10
N ASN A 495 17.87 17.16 -20.11
CA ASN A 495 18.06 17.93 -21.34
C ASN A 495 18.02 19.46 -21.07
N LEU A 496 17.17 19.94 -20.15
CA LEU A 496 17.14 21.36 -19.78
C LEU A 496 18.46 21.82 -19.16
N TYR A 497 19.08 20.97 -18.33
CA TYR A 497 20.37 21.27 -17.71
C TYR A 497 21.52 21.23 -18.72
N GLU A 498 21.54 20.24 -19.62
CA GLU A 498 22.53 20.18 -20.70
C GLU A 498 22.46 21.41 -21.62
N LEU A 499 21.25 21.89 -21.92
CA LEU A 499 21.03 23.09 -22.73
C LEU A 499 21.38 24.38 -21.98
N ALA A 500 21.12 24.44 -20.67
CA ALA A 500 21.38 25.63 -19.86
C ALA A 500 22.85 25.76 -19.40
N TYR A 501 23.61 24.66 -19.36
CA TYR A 501 24.97 24.56 -18.83
C TYR A 501 25.92 23.75 -19.73
N PRO A 502 26.11 24.16 -21.00
CA PRO A 502 26.90 23.39 -21.97
C PRO A 502 28.38 23.22 -21.57
N GLU A 503 28.90 24.08 -20.71
CA GLU A 503 30.26 24.00 -20.14
C GLU A 503 30.51 22.79 -19.22
N TYR A 504 29.47 22.10 -18.73
CA TYR A 504 29.60 20.93 -17.85
C TYR A 504 29.54 19.59 -18.60
N ASN A 505 29.25 19.60 -19.92
CA ASN A 505 29.19 18.40 -20.75
C ASN A 505 30.55 17.94 -21.31
N ALA A 506 31.64 18.58 -20.91
CA ALA A 506 33.01 18.27 -21.38
C ALA A 506 33.89 17.55 -20.34
N LEU A 507 33.30 16.90 -19.33
CA LEU A 507 34.01 16.13 -18.29
C LEU A 507 33.57 14.66 -18.23
#